data_AF-A0A950S7C6-F1
#
_entry.id   AF-A0A950S7C6-F1
#
_cell.length_a   1.000
_cell.length_b   1.000
_cell.length_c   1.000
_cell.angle_alpha   90.00
_cell.angle_beta   90.00
_cell.angle_gamma   90.00
#
_symmetry.space_group_name_H-M   'P 1'
#
loop_
_entity.id
_entity.type
_entity.pdbx_description
1 polymer ?
#
loop_
_entity_poly.entity_id
_entity_poly.type
_entity_poly.pdbx_seq_one_letter_code
_entity_poly.pdbx_strand_id
1 'polypeptide(L)'
;MSSSAKKRIASAIAIFAFGASCGTIVHHDLTLTFDDSGERVTIAAATSIPTTKDSKDRARDDHLREDILAGRDEWSLRFANANPESYRVVLDRAKGELIRAERSARIDTADLQKIFFDVSVSAVVTRGDGWAELAIYPGTSTRATRPQRDDAEKKLRAYSKRAVRYFSAVRAMYDYMNEHPPRAKEIFAALFRDEDDTQQPLLSSEERDLVIVLRTALNALTEDDNTEQLEADADLVYNPLPARIVVHVPGEPLIVEGFAAGKDRELVAEPPSLLEAVASLEGRWVTPDPLAFATRPDAGNDPTSEAAIIAAMPRRTSAVVGAIEVSDAIVQKLRPAPRYRVRWIVRRQG
;
A
#
# COMPACT_ATOMS: atom_id res chain seq x y z
N MET A 1 27.93 10.31 5.98
CA MET A 1 26.79 9.97 6.86
C MET A 1 25.91 11.21 6.98
N SER A 2 25.02 11.46 6.02
CA SER A 2 23.87 12.38 6.10
C SER A 2 23.15 12.28 4.75
N SER A 3 22.05 11.54 4.74
CA SER A 3 21.18 11.27 3.56
C SER A 3 19.83 10.73 4.06
N SER A 4 19.40 11.11 5.27
CA SER A 4 18.38 10.34 5.98
C SER A 4 16.98 10.92 5.88
N ALA A 5 16.78 12.23 5.74
CA ALA A 5 15.44 12.81 5.91
C ALA A 5 14.70 13.07 4.58
N LYS A 6 15.40 13.44 3.47
CA LYS A 6 14.84 13.35 2.11
C LYS A 6 14.44 11.92 1.76
N LYS A 7 15.12 10.94 2.36
CA LYS A 7 14.72 9.53 2.34
C LYS A 7 13.58 9.19 3.32
N ARG A 8 13.29 9.93 4.38
CA ARG A 8 12.26 9.48 5.35
C ARG A 8 10.83 9.70 4.88
N ILE A 9 10.55 10.84 4.24
CA ILE A 9 9.20 11.11 3.70
C ILE A 9 9.07 10.56 2.27
N ALA A 10 10.09 10.73 1.42
CA ALA A 10 10.05 10.17 0.07
C ALA A 10 10.36 8.66 0.01
N SER A 11 11.18 8.08 0.91
CA SER A 11 11.32 6.61 0.97
C SER A 11 10.18 5.91 1.69
N ALA A 12 9.38 6.60 2.53
CA ALA A 12 8.12 6.01 2.99
C ALA A 12 7.17 5.72 1.80
N ILE A 13 7.26 6.51 0.73
CA ILE A 13 6.48 6.33 -0.52
C ILE A 13 7.22 5.39 -1.50
N ALA A 14 8.55 5.48 -1.59
CA ALA A 14 9.33 4.68 -2.54
C ALA A 14 9.63 3.23 -2.09
N ILE A 15 9.49 2.89 -0.80
CA ILE A 15 9.75 1.54 -0.29
C ILE A 15 8.65 0.53 -0.71
N PHE A 16 7.45 0.99 -1.07
CA PHE A 16 6.37 0.08 -1.48
C PHE A 16 6.41 -0.33 -2.96
N ALA A 17 7.23 0.33 -3.80
CA ALA A 17 7.21 0.15 -5.26
C ALA A 17 8.38 -0.67 -5.87
N PHE A 18 9.18 -1.38 -5.05
CA PHE A 18 10.22 -2.28 -5.59
C PHE A 18 10.38 -3.55 -4.76
N GLY A 19 9.82 -4.64 -5.29
CA GLY A 19 10.14 -6.00 -4.90
C GLY A 19 11.62 -6.34 -5.15
N ALA A 20 12.09 -7.27 -4.32
CA ALA A 20 13.40 -7.93 -4.35
C ALA A 20 14.61 -7.08 -3.90
N SER A 21 14.88 -7.03 -2.59
CA SER A 21 16.25 -7.27 -2.06
C SER A 21 16.34 -7.33 -0.52
N CYS A 22 15.51 -6.61 0.26
CA CYS A 22 15.65 -6.59 1.73
C CYS A 22 14.32 -6.40 2.50
N GLY A 23 13.22 -7.05 2.10
CA GLY A 23 12.01 -7.10 2.94
C GLY A 23 12.20 -8.06 4.11
N THR A 24 11.58 -7.81 5.28
CA THR A 24 11.61 -8.75 6.43
C THR A 24 10.35 -9.63 6.52
N ILE A 25 9.43 -9.44 5.58
CA ILE A 25 8.14 -10.13 5.48
C ILE A 25 7.96 -10.78 4.10
N VAL A 26 7.02 -11.73 4.02
CA VAL A 26 6.63 -12.39 2.77
C VAL A 26 5.78 -11.44 1.92
N HIS A 27 6.05 -11.41 0.61
CA HIS A 27 5.27 -10.64 -0.36
C HIS A 27 4.68 -11.54 -1.43
N HIS A 28 3.44 -11.26 -1.85
CA HIS A 28 2.77 -11.95 -2.94
C HIS A 28 2.33 -10.95 -4.01
N ASP A 29 2.71 -11.22 -5.26
CA ASP A 29 2.29 -10.47 -6.44
C ASP A 29 1.53 -11.39 -7.40
N LEU A 30 0.50 -10.87 -8.05
CA LEU A 30 -0.27 -11.54 -9.10
C LEU A 30 -0.38 -10.63 -10.32
N THR A 31 0.28 -11.00 -11.40
CA THR A 31 0.19 -10.28 -12.67
C THR A 31 -0.81 -10.98 -13.59
N LEU A 32 -1.75 -10.19 -14.13
CA LEU A 32 -2.74 -10.60 -15.13
C LEU A 32 -2.44 -9.86 -16.44
N THR A 33 -2.01 -10.59 -17.47
CA THR A 33 -1.72 -10.03 -18.79
C THR A 33 -2.71 -10.56 -19.80
N PHE A 34 -3.64 -9.71 -20.23
CA PHE A 34 -4.66 -10.04 -21.22
C PHE A 34 -4.07 -9.96 -22.63
N ASP A 35 -4.47 -10.90 -23.49
CA ASP A 35 -4.12 -10.81 -24.90
C ASP A 35 -5.01 -9.82 -25.67
N ASP A 36 -4.61 -9.51 -26.90
CA ASP A 36 -5.29 -8.56 -27.78
C ASP A 36 -6.77 -8.91 -28.04
N SER A 37 -7.16 -10.18 -27.91
CA SER A 37 -8.54 -10.66 -28.13
C SER A 37 -9.40 -10.59 -26.87
N GLY A 38 -8.78 -10.50 -25.69
CA GLY A 38 -9.43 -10.62 -24.39
C GLY A 38 -9.95 -12.03 -24.08
N GLU A 39 -9.58 -13.06 -24.86
CA GLU A 39 -10.02 -14.44 -24.64
C GLU A 39 -9.12 -15.18 -23.67
N ARG A 40 -7.81 -14.90 -23.71
CA ARG A 40 -6.82 -15.51 -22.85
C ARG A 40 -6.21 -14.51 -21.90
N VAL A 41 -5.78 -15.03 -20.76
CA VAL A 41 -4.98 -14.29 -19.78
C VAL A 41 -3.76 -15.13 -19.43
N THR A 42 -2.59 -14.49 -19.47
CA THR A 42 -1.38 -15.03 -18.86
C THR A 42 -1.34 -14.55 -17.42
N ILE A 43 -1.24 -15.49 -16.49
CA ILE A 43 -1.23 -15.25 -15.06
C ILE A 43 0.16 -15.58 -14.56
N ALA A 44 0.79 -14.67 -13.83
CA ALA A 44 2.05 -14.91 -13.13
C ALA A 44 1.87 -14.57 -11.64
N ALA A 45 2.04 -15.55 -10.76
CA ALA A 45 2.03 -15.35 -9.33
C ALA A 45 3.45 -15.50 -8.78
N ALA A 46 3.93 -14.50 -8.05
CA ALA A 46 5.24 -14.50 -7.42
C ALA A 46 5.09 -14.43 -5.90
N THR A 47 5.84 -15.28 -5.20
CA THR A 47 6.00 -15.21 -3.75
C THR A 47 7.45 -14.95 -3.43
N SER A 48 7.74 -13.83 -2.76
CA SER A 48 9.07 -13.45 -2.30
C SER A 48 9.16 -13.68 -0.79
N ILE A 49 10.20 -14.36 -0.33
CA ILE A 49 10.38 -14.82 1.04
C ILE A 49 11.68 -14.24 1.59
N PRO A 50 11.67 -13.56 2.76
CA PRO A 50 12.88 -13.02 3.38
C PRO A 50 13.82 -14.15 3.77
N THR A 51 15.14 -13.96 3.69
CA THR A 51 16.10 -15.01 4.11
C THR A 51 15.88 -15.37 5.58
N THR A 52 16.32 -16.56 6.03
CA THR A 52 16.18 -16.97 7.43
C THR A 52 16.79 -15.95 8.39
N LYS A 53 17.87 -15.29 7.97
CA LYS A 53 18.55 -14.26 8.75
C LYS A 53 17.66 -13.03 8.96
N ASP A 54 16.94 -12.62 7.94
CA ASP A 54 16.19 -11.36 7.88
C ASP A 54 14.71 -11.52 8.25
N SER A 55 14.22 -12.76 8.31
CA SER A 55 12.84 -13.09 8.67
C SER A 55 12.52 -12.74 10.12
N LYS A 56 11.38 -12.05 10.32
CA LYS A 56 10.77 -11.82 11.64
C LYS A 56 9.99 -13.04 12.17
N ASP A 57 9.62 -13.98 11.30
CA ASP A 57 8.88 -15.20 11.65
C ASP A 57 9.44 -16.42 10.91
N ARG A 58 10.63 -16.85 11.34
CA ARG A 58 11.40 -17.92 10.69
C ARG A 58 10.61 -19.21 10.53
N ALA A 59 9.88 -19.61 11.57
CA ALA A 59 9.15 -20.87 11.57
C ALA A 59 8.04 -20.88 10.51
N ARG A 60 7.30 -19.77 10.38
CA ARG A 60 6.28 -19.61 9.34
C ARG A 60 6.90 -19.59 7.94
N ASP A 61 7.99 -18.84 7.77
CA ASP A 61 8.62 -18.69 6.46
C ASP A 61 9.29 -19.99 5.99
N ASP A 62 9.88 -20.78 6.90
CA ASP A 62 10.43 -22.10 6.62
C ASP A 62 9.33 -23.09 6.21
N HIS A 63 8.20 -23.09 6.93
CA HIS A 63 7.05 -23.90 6.54
C HIS A 63 6.53 -23.55 5.15
N LEU A 64 6.43 -22.25 4.84
CA LEU A 64 6.05 -21.79 3.50
C LEU A 64 7.03 -22.26 2.41
N ARG A 65 8.33 -22.25 2.68
CA ARG A 65 9.33 -22.80 1.74
C ARG A 65 9.11 -24.28 1.48
N GLU A 66 8.89 -25.06 2.53
CA GLU A 66 8.64 -26.49 2.42
C GLU A 66 7.39 -26.77 1.59
N ASP A 67 6.31 -26.02 1.81
CA ASP A 67 5.07 -26.18 1.06
C ASP A 67 5.23 -25.77 -0.41
N ILE A 68 5.96 -24.69 -0.70
CA ILE A 68 6.26 -24.30 -2.08
C ILE A 68 7.09 -25.37 -2.80
N LEU A 69 8.12 -25.90 -2.14
CA LEU A 69 8.97 -26.95 -2.71
C LEU A 69 8.22 -28.27 -2.91
N ALA A 70 7.24 -28.55 -2.07
CA ALA A 70 6.38 -29.72 -2.18
C ALA A 70 5.15 -29.51 -3.09
N GLY A 71 4.94 -28.30 -3.63
CA GLY A 71 3.78 -27.97 -4.46
C GLY A 71 2.45 -27.99 -3.69
N ARG A 72 2.47 -27.72 -2.39
CA ARG A 72 1.29 -27.66 -1.51
C ARG A 72 0.87 -26.25 -1.13
N ASP A 73 1.62 -25.23 -1.56
CA ASP A 73 1.27 -23.84 -1.34
C ASP A 73 -0.02 -23.45 -2.08
N GLU A 74 -0.68 -22.38 -1.60
CA GLU A 74 -1.95 -21.90 -2.13
C GLU A 74 -1.91 -21.64 -3.65
N TRP A 75 -0.81 -21.11 -4.18
CA TRP A 75 -0.69 -20.88 -5.62
C TRP A 75 -0.63 -22.19 -6.40
N SER A 76 0.08 -23.21 -5.92
CA SER A 76 0.07 -24.53 -6.58
C SER A 76 -1.36 -25.09 -6.70
N LEU A 77 -2.18 -24.96 -5.65
CA LEU A 77 -3.57 -25.40 -5.66
C LEU A 77 -4.43 -24.59 -6.63
N ARG A 78 -4.30 -23.25 -6.62
CA ARG A 78 -5.04 -22.34 -7.51
C ARG A 78 -4.74 -22.60 -8.98
N PHE A 79 -3.46 -22.74 -9.34
CA PHE A 79 -3.07 -23.03 -10.72
C PHE A 79 -3.52 -24.43 -11.16
N ALA A 80 -3.46 -25.44 -10.29
CA ALA A 80 -3.98 -26.77 -10.61
C ALA A 80 -5.50 -26.76 -10.87
N ASN A 81 -6.26 -25.98 -10.09
CA ASN A 81 -7.71 -25.84 -10.25
C ASN A 81 -8.12 -25.13 -11.57
N ALA A 82 -7.29 -24.22 -12.07
CA ALA A 82 -7.59 -23.45 -13.28
C ALA A 82 -7.36 -24.21 -14.60
N ASN A 83 -6.87 -25.47 -14.55
CA ASN A 83 -6.61 -26.32 -15.72
C ASN A 83 -5.89 -25.61 -16.88
N PRO A 84 -4.66 -25.13 -16.65
CA PRO A 84 -3.97 -24.28 -17.60
C PRO A 84 -3.48 -25.00 -18.85
N GLU A 85 -3.43 -24.28 -19.98
CA GLU A 85 -2.88 -24.79 -21.24
C GLU A 85 -1.36 -25.00 -21.14
N SER A 86 -0.70 -24.12 -20.40
CA SER A 86 0.72 -24.18 -20.10
C SER A 86 0.95 -23.78 -18.65
N TYR A 87 1.89 -24.46 -17.99
CA TYR A 87 2.25 -24.17 -16.61
C TYR A 87 3.76 -24.22 -16.45
N ARG A 88 4.33 -23.19 -15.82
CA ARG A 88 5.75 -23.06 -15.56
C ARG A 88 5.98 -22.61 -14.12
N VAL A 89 7.00 -23.20 -13.49
CA VAL A 89 7.49 -22.80 -12.17
C VAL A 89 8.96 -22.39 -12.28
N VAL A 90 9.31 -21.25 -11.68
CA VAL A 90 10.68 -20.76 -11.52
C VAL A 90 10.94 -20.60 -10.02
N LEU A 91 12.07 -21.14 -9.55
CA LEU A 91 12.45 -21.11 -8.15
C LEU A 91 13.83 -20.47 -8.02
N ASP A 92 13.92 -19.35 -7.32
CA ASP A 92 15.17 -18.66 -7.08
C ASP A 92 15.67 -18.91 -5.67
N ARG A 93 16.97 -19.20 -5.57
CA ARG A 93 17.63 -19.50 -4.30
C ARG A 93 18.81 -18.57 -4.06
N ALA A 94 18.97 -18.13 -2.81
CA ALA A 94 20.17 -17.45 -2.34
C ALA A 94 20.78 -18.25 -1.20
N LYS A 95 22.08 -18.57 -1.32
CA LYS A 95 22.83 -19.36 -0.33
C LYS A 95 22.14 -20.70 0.05
N GLY A 96 21.45 -21.31 -0.90
CA GLY A 96 20.74 -22.58 -0.72
C GLY A 96 19.30 -22.45 -0.21
N GLU A 97 18.89 -21.28 0.26
CA GLU A 97 17.52 -21.02 0.72
C GLU A 97 16.63 -20.54 -0.43
N LEU A 98 15.36 -20.97 -0.46
CA LEU A 98 14.37 -20.43 -1.37
C LEU A 98 14.02 -18.99 -0.97
N ILE A 99 14.20 -18.05 -1.89
CA ILE A 99 13.89 -16.62 -1.68
C ILE A 99 12.78 -16.12 -2.59
N ARG A 100 12.50 -16.81 -3.70
CA ARG A 100 11.40 -16.47 -4.60
C ARG A 100 10.89 -17.71 -5.32
N ALA A 101 9.58 -17.79 -5.47
CA ALA A 101 8.93 -18.77 -6.32
C ALA A 101 7.92 -18.07 -7.22
N GLU A 102 8.02 -18.31 -8.52
CA GLU A 102 7.14 -17.74 -9.52
C GLU A 102 6.44 -18.86 -10.29
N ARG A 103 5.12 -18.77 -10.39
CA ARG A 103 4.26 -19.68 -11.14
C ARG A 103 3.61 -18.89 -12.25
N SER A 104 3.70 -19.37 -13.48
CA SER A 104 3.03 -18.75 -14.62
C SER A 104 2.24 -19.74 -15.43
N ALA A 105 1.10 -19.30 -15.94
CA ALA A 105 0.24 -20.10 -16.79
C ALA A 105 -0.58 -19.26 -17.75
N ARG A 106 -1.01 -19.88 -18.85
CA ARG A 106 -2.02 -19.32 -19.74
C ARG A 106 -3.34 -20.09 -19.57
N ILE A 107 -4.43 -19.34 -19.38
CA ILE A 107 -5.77 -19.90 -19.21
C ILE A 107 -6.81 -19.17 -20.06
N ASP A 108 -7.98 -19.78 -20.23
CA ASP A 108 -9.19 -19.07 -20.69
C ASP A 108 -9.63 -18.03 -19.65
N THR A 109 -10.02 -16.85 -20.11
CA THR A 109 -10.55 -15.80 -19.22
C THR A 109 -11.82 -16.22 -18.48
N ALA A 110 -12.59 -17.17 -19.03
CA ALA A 110 -13.73 -17.79 -18.37
C ALA A 110 -13.34 -18.57 -17.10
N ASP A 111 -12.10 -19.05 -17.03
CA ASP A 111 -11.57 -19.80 -15.90
C ASP A 111 -10.85 -18.91 -14.87
N LEU A 112 -10.77 -17.59 -15.09
CA LEU A 112 -10.07 -16.67 -14.18
C LEU A 112 -10.58 -16.74 -12.73
N GLN A 113 -11.89 -16.90 -12.53
CA GLN A 113 -12.48 -17.05 -11.20
C GLN A 113 -11.91 -18.25 -10.43
N LYS A 114 -11.47 -19.31 -11.12
CA LYS A 114 -10.92 -20.53 -10.50
C LYS A 114 -9.59 -20.27 -9.79
N ILE A 115 -8.86 -19.21 -10.14
CA ILE A 115 -7.63 -18.79 -9.44
C ILE A 115 -7.95 -18.18 -8.07
N PHE A 116 -9.18 -17.70 -7.85
CA PHE A 116 -9.61 -17.05 -6.61
C PHE A 116 -10.56 -17.92 -5.78
N PHE A 117 -10.58 -19.25 -6.00
CA PHE A 117 -11.63 -20.13 -5.47
C PHE A 117 -11.66 -20.26 -3.93
N ASP A 118 -10.52 -20.04 -3.27
CA ASP A 118 -10.30 -20.20 -1.84
C ASP A 118 -10.36 -18.86 -1.07
N VAL A 119 -10.49 -17.75 -1.78
CA VAL A 119 -10.58 -16.41 -1.22
C VAL A 119 -11.92 -15.76 -1.55
N SER A 120 -12.33 -14.80 -0.72
CA SER A 120 -13.55 -14.04 -0.96
C SER A 120 -13.33 -12.96 -2.02
N VAL A 121 -12.99 -13.35 -3.24
CA VAL A 121 -12.79 -12.44 -4.39
C VAL A 121 -13.51 -13.01 -5.61
N SER A 122 -14.34 -12.18 -6.25
CA SER A 122 -14.89 -12.52 -7.56
C SER A 122 -14.12 -11.81 -8.67
N ALA A 123 -13.70 -12.53 -9.70
CA ALA A 123 -13.02 -11.98 -10.87
C ALA A 123 -13.72 -12.47 -12.13
N VAL A 124 -14.29 -11.54 -12.90
CA VAL A 124 -15.08 -11.84 -14.10
C VAL A 124 -14.56 -11.01 -15.27
N VAL A 125 -14.43 -11.68 -16.41
CA VAL A 125 -14.13 -11.01 -17.68
C VAL A 125 -15.38 -11.05 -18.54
N THR A 126 -15.88 -9.88 -18.92
CA THR A 126 -17.01 -9.74 -19.83
C THR A 126 -16.54 -9.19 -21.17
N ARG A 127 -17.19 -9.61 -22.25
CA ARG A 127 -16.87 -9.19 -23.61
C ARG A 127 -18.13 -8.65 -24.28
N GLY A 128 -17.94 -7.65 -25.13
CA GLY A 128 -18.99 -7.09 -25.98
C GLY A 128 -18.44 -6.72 -27.35
N ASP A 129 -19.21 -5.96 -28.12
CA ASP A 129 -18.85 -5.57 -29.48
C ASP A 129 -17.58 -4.69 -29.51
N GLY A 130 -16.43 -5.33 -29.73
CA GLY A 130 -15.12 -4.66 -29.86
C GLY A 130 -14.45 -4.29 -28.53
N TRP A 131 -14.98 -4.75 -27.38
CA TRP A 131 -14.36 -4.48 -26.07
C TRP A 131 -14.36 -5.70 -25.16
N ALA A 132 -13.42 -5.70 -24.21
CA ALA A 132 -13.38 -6.62 -23.08
C ALA A 132 -13.21 -5.83 -21.78
N GLU A 133 -13.68 -6.40 -20.68
CA GLU A 133 -13.65 -5.78 -19.36
C GLU A 133 -13.36 -6.81 -18.29
N LEU A 134 -12.38 -6.52 -17.45
CA LEU A 134 -12.12 -7.21 -16.19
C LEU A 134 -12.82 -6.45 -15.07
N ALA A 135 -13.58 -7.18 -14.26
CA ALA A 135 -14.13 -6.70 -13.00
C ALA A 135 -13.71 -7.62 -11.85
N ILE A 136 -13.10 -7.06 -10.82
CA ILE A 136 -12.73 -7.73 -9.58
C ILE A 136 -13.55 -7.14 -8.44
N TYR A 137 -14.23 -7.99 -7.68
CA TYR A 137 -15.06 -7.64 -6.52
C TYR A 137 -14.47 -8.30 -5.27
N PRO A 138 -13.73 -7.55 -4.44
CA PRO A 138 -13.25 -8.04 -3.18
C PRO A 138 -14.40 -8.14 -2.17
N GLY A 139 -14.49 -9.28 -1.48
CA GLY A 139 -15.42 -9.52 -0.39
C GLY A 139 -14.82 -9.18 0.97
N THR A 140 -15.22 -9.91 2.01
CA THR A 140 -14.60 -9.79 3.35
C THR A 140 -13.41 -10.73 3.44
N SER A 141 -12.26 -10.26 3.95
CA SER A 141 -11.10 -11.14 4.12
C SER A 141 -11.42 -12.31 5.05
N THR A 142 -11.12 -13.52 4.59
CA THR A 142 -11.19 -14.78 5.34
C THR A 142 -9.80 -15.36 5.63
N ARG A 143 -8.73 -14.65 5.26
CA ARG A 143 -7.33 -15.13 5.31
C ARG A 143 -6.79 -15.25 6.75
N ALA A 144 -7.22 -14.35 7.65
CA ALA A 144 -6.79 -14.37 9.04
C ALA A 144 -7.63 -15.28 9.95
N THR A 145 -6.95 -16.07 10.77
CA THR A 145 -7.52 -16.80 11.92
C THR A 145 -7.99 -15.83 13.02
N ARG A 146 -8.81 -16.31 13.96
CA ARG A 146 -9.28 -15.49 15.09
C ARG A 146 -8.13 -14.93 15.95
N PRO A 147 -7.12 -15.71 16.38
CA PRO A 147 -6.00 -15.18 17.13
C PRO A 147 -5.22 -14.08 16.38
N GLN A 148 -5.04 -14.22 15.06
CA GLN A 148 -4.39 -13.19 14.24
C GLN A 148 -5.22 -11.90 14.19
N ARG A 149 -6.55 -12.00 14.12
CA ARG A 149 -7.44 -10.83 14.17
C ARG A 149 -7.35 -10.11 15.50
N ASP A 150 -7.39 -10.85 16.60
CA ASP A 150 -7.31 -10.29 17.96
C ASP A 150 -5.96 -9.56 18.17
N ASP A 151 -4.86 -10.15 17.68
CA ASP A 151 -3.53 -9.55 17.75
C ASP A 151 -3.40 -8.29 16.87
N ALA A 152 -3.88 -8.35 15.62
CA ALA A 152 -3.90 -7.20 14.72
C ALA A 152 -4.73 -6.05 15.30
N GLU A 153 -5.90 -6.33 15.88
CA GLU A 153 -6.74 -5.32 16.53
C GLU A 153 -6.02 -4.66 17.72
N LYS A 154 -5.35 -5.46 18.56
CA LYS A 154 -4.55 -4.95 19.69
C LYS A 154 -3.44 -4.02 19.21
N LYS A 155 -2.68 -4.45 18.20
CA LYS A 155 -1.60 -3.64 17.59
C LYS A 155 -2.15 -2.37 16.94
N LEU A 156 -3.26 -2.46 16.23
CA LEU A 156 -3.91 -1.31 15.59
C LEU A 156 -4.42 -0.28 16.60
N ARG A 157 -4.95 -0.72 17.75
CA ARG A 157 -5.30 0.19 18.86
C ARG A 157 -4.08 0.93 19.41
N ALA A 158 -2.92 0.27 19.50
CA ALA A 158 -1.68 0.92 19.91
C ALA A 158 -1.19 1.93 18.86
N TYR A 159 -1.23 1.55 17.58
CA TYR A 159 -0.92 2.43 16.45
C TYR A 159 -1.83 3.67 16.40
N SER A 160 -3.13 3.48 16.64
CA SER A 160 -4.12 4.56 16.65
C SER A 160 -3.86 5.60 17.74
N LYS A 161 -3.27 5.22 18.88
CA LYS A 161 -2.80 6.19 19.89
C LYS A 161 -1.68 7.09 19.36
N ARG A 162 -0.85 6.59 18.44
CA ARG A 162 0.20 7.37 17.76
C ARG A 162 -0.43 8.36 16.78
N ALA A 163 -1.41 7.92 15.99
CA ALA A 163 -2.18 8.77 15.10
C ALA A 163 -2.95 9.88 15.86
N VAL A 164 -3.51 9.60 17.04
CA VAL A 164 -4.09 10.64 17.91
C VAL A 164 -3.07 11.72 18.29
N ARG A 165 -1.84 11.32 18.66
CA ARG A 165 -0.76 12.27 18.98
C ARG A 165 -0.36 13.09 17.76
N TYR A 166 -0.31 12.47 16.59
CA TYR A 166 -0.07 13.14 15.31
C TYR A 166 -1.10 14.24 15.04
N PHE A 167 -2.39 13.90 15.02
CA PHE A 167 -3.45 14.91 14.79
C PHE A 167 -3.48 16.00 15.85
N SER A 168 -3.17 15.67 17.12
CA SER A 168 -3.07 16.66 18.20
C SER A 168 -1.89 17.62 17.98
N ALA A 169 -0.75 17.12 17.51
CA ALA A 169 0.41 17.95 17.17
C ALA A 169 0.12 18.87 15.98
N VAL A 170 -0.55 18.37 14.93
CA VAL A 170 -0.96 19.21 13.80
C VAL A 170 -1.91 20.30 14.28
N ARG A 171 -2.87 19.96 15.14
CA ARG A 171 -3.79 20.94 15.70
C ARG A 171 -3.07 22.06 16.45
N ALA A 172 -2.16 21.72 17.36
CA ALA A 172 -1.40 22.72 18.11
C ALA A 172 -0.61 23.65 17.17
N MET A 173 0.03 23.09 16.14
CA MET A 173 0.74 23.88 15.12
C MET A 173 -0.22 24.79 14.33
N TYR A 174 -1.42 24.32 14.01
CA TYR A 174 -2.42 25.07 13.24
C TYR A 174 -3.04 26.18 14.07
N ASP A 175 -3.31 25.94 15.35
CA ASP A 175 -3.80 26.95 16.29
C ASP A 175 -2.79 28.11 16.38
N TYR A 176 -1.49 27.82 16.54
CA TYR A 176 -0.43 28.84 16.49
C TYR A 176 -0.39 29.60 15.15
N MET A 177 -0.45 28.90 14.01
CA MET A 177 -0.42 29.53 12.68
C MET A 177 -1.69 30.34 12.36
N ASN A 178 -2.80 30.09 13.04
CA ASN A 178 -4.01 30.88 12.88
C ASN A 178 -3.92 32.20 13.66
N GLU A 179 -3.23 32.19 14.80
CA GLU A 179 -2.88 33.40 15.55
C GLU A 179 -1.72 34.17 14.89
N HIS A 180 -0.84 33.47 14.17
CA HIS A 180 0.32 34.03 13.47
C HIS A 180 0.35 33.69 11.97
N PRO A 181 -0.65 34.12 11.15
CA PRO A 181 -0.74 33.72 9.74
C PRO A 181 0.51 33.93 8.88
N PRO A 182 1.28 35.03 9.03
CA PRO A 182 2.50 35.23 8.24
C PRO A 182 3.58 34.18 8.46
N ARG A 183 3.56 33.46 9.60
CA ARG A 183 4.58 32.45 9.97
C ARG A 183 4.32 31.07 9.37
N ALA A 184 3.14 30.86 8.77
CA ALA A 184 2.75 29.54 8.28
C ALA A 184 3.74 28.98 7.24
N LYS A 185 4.22 29.84 6.32
CA LYS A 185 5.14 29.43 5.26
C LYS A 185 6.47 28.93 5.85
N GLU A 186 7.04 29.64 6.81
CA GLU A 186 8.30 29.26 7.45
C GLU A 186 8.15 27.97 8.28
N ILE A 187 7.03 27.81 8.98
CA ILE A 187 6.77 26.61 9.79
C ILE A 187 6.61 25.38 8.90
N PHE A 188 5.85 25.47 7.80
CA PHE A 188 5.74 24.36 6.84
C PHE A 188 7.06 24.10 6.09
N ALA A 189 7.80 25.16 5.76
CA ALA A 189 9.13 25.01 5.13
C ALA A 189 10.10 24.29 6.07
N ALA A 190 10.06 24.58 7.37
CA ALA A 190 10.80 23.80 8.34
C ALA A 190 10.29 22.35 8.36
N LEU A 191 8.98 22.12 8.50
CA LEU A 191 8.39 20.78 8.59
C LEU A 191 8.84 19.84 7.45
N PHE A 192 8.79 20.29 6.19
CA PHE A 192 9.09 19.48 5.01
C PHE A 192 10.58 19.41 4.63
N ARG A 193 11.44 20.26 5.21
CA ARG A 193 12.89 20.21 4.96
C ARG A 193 13.60 19.25 5.93
N ASP A 194 14.78 18.80 5.54
CA ASP A 194 15.65 17.99 6.40
C ASP A 194 16.24 18.83 7.54
N GLU A 195 16.41 18.25 8.72
CA GLU A 195 17.06 18.93 9.87
C GLU A 195 18.46 19.44 9.56
N ASP A 196 19.19 18.72 8.70
CA ASP A 196 20.55 19.06 8.26
C ASP A 196 20.56 20.05 7.07
N ASP A 197 19.41 20.52 6.59
CA ASP A 197 19.35 21.46 5.46
C ASP A 197 19.91 22.83 5.86
N THR A 198 20.88 23.33 5.10
CA THR A 198 21.54 24.63 5.36
C THR A 198 20.59 25.82 5.12
N GLN A 199 19.46 25.60 4.47
CA GLN A 199 18.44 26.59 4.16
C GLN A 199 17.23 26.53 5.11
N GLN A 200 17.40 26.04 6.34
CA GLN A 200 16.35 26.07 7.35
C GLN A 200 15.89 27.51 7.64
N PRO A 201 14.57 27.79 7.70
CA PRO A 201 14.08 29.10 8.04
C PRO A 201 14.38 29.44 9.51
N LEU A 202 14.47 30.74 9.79
CA LEU A 202 14.62 31.24 11.16
C LEU A 202 13.29 31.10 11.91
N LEU A 203 13.26 30.15 12.85
CA LEU A 203 12.14 29.92 13.75
C LEU A 203 12.44 30.43 15.16
N SER A 204 11.39 30.91 15.84
CA SER A 204 11.42 31.11 17.30
C SER A 204 11.60 29.77 18.03
N SER A 205 11.88 29.80 19.33
CA SER A 205 11.94 28.57 20.13
C SER A 205 10.61 27.82 20.13
N GLU A 206 9.50 28.53 20.29
CA GLU A 206 8.15 27.96 20.30
C GLU A 206 7.78 27.32 18.95
N GLU A 207 8.07 27.99 17.85
CA GLU A 207 7.83 27.46 16.49
C GLU A 207 8.64 26.20 16.22
N ARG A 208 9.90 26.19 16.69
CA ARG A 208 10.76 25.02 16.57
C ARG A 208 10.20 23.85 17.36
N ASP A 209 9.72 24.09 18.58
CA ASP A 209 9.13 23.05 19.42
C ASP A 209 7.87 22.44 18.76
N LEU A 210 7.01 23.26 18.15
CA LEU A 210 5.85 22.77 17.38
C LEU A 210 6.24 21.84 16.23
N VAL A 211 7.26 22.23 15.45
CA VAL A 211 7.77 21.42 14.33
C VAL A 211 8.38 20.12 14.83
N ILE A 212 9.19 20.16 15.91
CA ILE A 212 9.82 18.96 16.50
C ILE A 212 8.76 17.99 17.01
N VAL A 213 7.75 18.48 17.73
CA VAL A 213 6.66 17.64 18.26
C VAL A 213 5.89 16.97 17.12
N LEU A 214 5.57 17.71 16.05
CA LEU A 214 4.89 17.14 14.90
C LEU A 214 5.74 16.08 14.17
N ARG A 215 7.02 16.36 13.92
CA ARG A 215 7.94 15.38 13.31
C ARG A 215 8.11 14.14 14.17
N THR A 216 8.22 14.30 15.48
CA THR A 216 8.29 13.16 16.41
C THR A 216 7.03 12.30 16.31
N ALA A 217 5.85 12.93 16.20
CA ALA A 217 4.60 12.21 16.05
C ALA A 217 4.49 11.51 14.67
N LEU A 218 4.99 12.14 13.60
CA LEU A 218 5.09 11.54 12.26
C LEU A 218 6.02 10.33 12.25
N ASN A 219 7.23 10.45 12.79
CA ASN A 219 8.20 9.35 12.86
C ASN A 219 7.64 8.16 13.65
N ALA A 220 6.85 8.41 14.70
CA ALA A 220 6.20 7.34 15.46
C ALA A 220 5.15 6.54 14.63
N LEU A 221 4.66 7.08 13.50
CA LEU A 221 3.77 6.37 12.58
C LEU A 221 4.53 5.45 11.62
N THR A 222 5.82 5.69 11.37
CA THR A 222 6.58 5.01 10.32
C THR A 222 7.77 4.20 10.84
N GLU A 223 8.47 4.66 11.88
CA GLU A 223 9.76 4.10 12.32
C GLU A 223 9.66 3.11 13.48
N ASP A 224 8.46 2.76 13.95
CA ASP A 224 8.30 1.77 15.01
C ASP A 224 8.51 0.34 14.48
N ASP A 225 9.32 -0.46 15.17
CA ASP A 225 9.71 -1.83 14.76
C ASP A 225 8.51 -2.75 14.47
N ASN A 226 7.34 -2.46 15.07
CA ASN A 226 6.13 -3.23 14.89
C ASN A 226 5.23 -2.73 13.76
N THR A 227 5.51 -1.58 13.13
CA THR A 227 4.66 -1.03 12.06
C THR A 227 4.61 -1.97 10.86
N GLU A 228 5.74 -2.45 10.37
CA GLU A 228 5.81 -3.39 9.24
C GLU A 228 5.09 -4.73 9.55
N GLN A 229 5.22 -5.22 10.79
CA GLN A 229 4.49 -6.42 11.21
C GLN A 229 2.98 -6.16 11.28
N LEU A 230 2.58 -5.00 11.80
CA LEU A 230 1.18 -4.60 11.83
C LEU A 230 0.62 -4.40 10.42
N GLU A 231 1.41 -3.91 9.46
CA GLU A 231 0.98 -3.83 8.06
C GLU A 231 0.72 -5.22 7.48
N ALA A 232 1.62 -6.18 7.71
CA ALA A 232 1.41 -7.57 7.30
C ALA A 232 0.17 -8.20 7.96
N ASP A 233 -0.03 -7.96 9.26
CA ASP A 233 -1.20 -8.46 9.98
C ASP A 233 -2.50 -7.78 9.50
N ALA A 234 -2.45 -6.48 9.23
CA ALA A 234 -3.58 -5.71 8.71
C ALA A 234 -3.96 -6.14 7.28
N ASP A 235 -2.99 -6.39 6.40
CA ASP A 235 -3.22 -6.99 5.09
C ASP A 235 -3.96 -8.33 5.25
N LEU A 236 -3.44 -9.22 6.08
CA LEU A 236 -4.06 -10.53 6.30
C LEU A 236 -5.51 -10.41 6.81
N VAL A 237 -5.78 -9.47 7.72
CA VAL A 237 -7.08 -9.34 8.39
C VAL A 237 -8.11 -8.58 7.55
N TYR A 238 -7.70 -7.54 6.82
CA TYR A 238 -8.60 -6.59 6.16
C TYR A 238 -8.55 -6.64 4.64
N ASN A 239 -7.48 -7.16 4.03
CA ASN A 239 -7.36 -7.30 2.59
C ASN A 239 -7.77 -8.72 2.11
N PRO A 240 -8.93 -8.86 1.44
CA PRO A 240 -9.35 -10.13 0.83
C PRO A 240 -8.52 -10.53 -0.39
N LEU A 241 -7.77 -9.62 -1.02
CA LEU A 241 -6.96 -9.95 -2.18
C LEU A 241 -5.84 -10.90 -1.75
N PRO A 242 -5.58 -11.98 -2.52
CA PRO A 242 -4.54 -12.95 -2.18
C PRO A 242 -3.11 -12.42 -2.37
N ALA A 243 -2.97 -11.33 -3.12
CA ALA A 243 -1.72 -10.69 -3.52
C ALA A 243 -2.00 -9.27 -3.99
N ARG A 244 -0.94 -8.48 -4.13
CA ARG A 244 -0.97 -7.27 -4.96
C ARG A 244 -1.24 -7.67 -6.41
N ILE A 245 -2.31 -7.15 -7.01
CA ILE A 245 -2.72 -7.53 -8.37
C ILE A 245 -2.27 -6.46 -9.35
N VAL A 246 -1.46 -6.85 -10.34
CA VAL A 246 -1.04 -6.00 -11.45
C VAL A 246 -1.77 -6.44 -12.71
N VAL A 247 -2.44 -5.53 -13.39
CA VAL A 247 -3.19 -5.82 -14.62
C VAL A 247 -2.57 -5.09 -15.80
N HIS A 248 -2.28 -5.85 -16.85
CA HIS A 248 -1.89 -5.35 -18.16
C HIS A 248 -2.99 -5.68 -19.17
N VAL A 249 -3.52 -4.64 -19.81
CA VAL A 249 -4.51 -4.76 -20.88
C VAL A 249 -3.89 -4.35 -22.21
N PRO A 250 -4.36 -4.90 -23.34
CA PRO A 250 -3.88 -4.48 -24.65
C PRO A 250 -4.37 -3.05 -24.95
N GLY A 251 -3.43 -2.16 -25.25
CA GLY A 251 -3.73 -0.78 -25.63
C GLY A 251 -4.05 0.13 -24.45
N GLU A 252 -4.75 1.23 -24.75
CA GLU A 252 -5.14 2.22 -23.74
C GLU A 252 -6.49 1.85 -23.11
N PRO A 253 -6.59 1.83 -21.77
CA PRO A 253 -7.87 1.59 -21.09
C PRO A 253 -8.93 2.63 -21.44
N LEU A 254 -10.15 2.19 -21.70
CA LEU A 254 -11.33 3.05 -21.89
C LEU A 254 -11.94 3.49 -20.55
N ILE A 255 -11.91 2.60 -19.56
CA ILE A 255 -12.41 2.83 -18.20
C ILE A 255 -11.40 2.21 -17.25
N VAL A 256 -11.03 2.96 -16.21
CA VAL A 256 -10.23 2.47 -15.07
C VAL A 256 -10.94 2.91 -13.80
N GLU A 257 -11.20 1.97 -12.91
CA GLU A 257 -11.80 2.22 -11.62
C GLU A 257 -11.14 1.36 -10.54
N GLY A 258 -10.88 1.94 -9.37
CA GLY A 258 -10.30 1.27 -8.21
C GLY A 258 -8.78 1.02 -8.30
N PHE A 259 -8.22 0.95 -9.50
CA PHE A 259 -6.79 0.75 -9.70
C PHE A 259 -5.97 2.03 -9.49
N ALA A 260 -4.81 1.90 -8.87
CA ALA A 260 -3.73 2.89 -8.92
C ALA A 260 -2.94 2.75 -10.23
N ALA A 261 -2.37 3.84 -10.72
CA ALA A 261 -1.46 3.80 -11.87
C ALA A 261 -0.07 3.37 -11.43
N GLY A 262 0.43 2.27 -12.00
CA GLY A 262 1.80 1.80 -11.81
C GLY A 262 2.76 2.30 -12.90
N LYS A 263 3.90 1.61 -13.06
CA LYS A 263 4.87 1.91 -14.12
C LYS A 263 4.37 1.36 -15.45
N ASP A 264 4.79 1.94 -16.57
CA ASP A 264 4.53 1.37 -17.90
C ASP A 264 3.05 1.01 -18.19
N ARG A 265 2.11 1.84 -17.71
CA ARG A 265 0.65 1.65 -17.83
C ARG A 265 0.07 0.47 -17.03
N GLU A 266 0.80 -0.01 -16.03
CA GLU A 266 0.27 -0.98 -15.05
C GLU A 266 -0.94 -0.41 -14.32
N LEU A 267 -1.94 -1.28 -14.14
CA LEU A 267 -3.08 -1.02 -13.26
C LEU A 267 -2.92 -1.87 -12.02
N VAL A 268 -2.72 -1.22 -10.88
CA VAL A 268 -2.35 -1.88 -9.63
C VAL A 268 -3.53 -1.86 -8.66
N ALA A 269 -3.96 -3.04 -8.22
CA ALA A 269 -4.89 -3.20 -7.12
C ALA A 269 -4.11 -3.65 -5.87
N GLU A 270 -3.97 -2.72 -4.94
CA GLU A 270 -3.24 -2.87 -3.69
C GLU A 270 -4.06 -2.22 -2.57
N PRO A 271 -4.12 -2.81 -1.37
CA PRO A 271 -4.73 -2.14 -0.22
C PRO A 271 -3.87 -0.92 0.19
N PRO A 272 -4.48 0.14 0.74
CA PRO A 272 -3.73 1.22 1.34
C PRO A 272 -2.87 0.73 2.51
N SER A 273 -1.64 1.25 2.62
CA SER A 273 -0.80 1.09 3.80
C SER A 273 -1.41 1.74 5.04
N LEU A 274 -0.87 1.46 6.24
CA LEU A 274 -1.32 2.13 7.47
C LEU A 274 -1.14 3.65 7.39
N LEU A 275 -0.03 4.10 6.79
CA LEU A 275 0.27 5.52 6.66
C LEU A 275 -0.69 6.20 5.69
N GLU A 276 -0.96 5.58 4.53
CA GLU A 276 -1.96 6.07 3.57
C GLU A 276 -3.37 6.06 4.17
N ALA A 277 -3.70 5.05 4.97
CA ALA A 277 -4.97 4.99 5.68
C ALA A 277 -5.11 6.18 6.64
N VAL A 278 -4.08 6.55 7.40
CA VAL A 278 -4.09 7.77 8.26
C VAL A 278 -4.17 9.03 7.42
N ALA A 279 -3.36 9.16 6.37
CA ALA A 279 -3.36 10.30 5.45
C ALA A 279 -4.74 10.54 4.82
N SER A 280 -5.45 9.47 4.45
CA SER A 280 -6.79 9.53 3.85
C SER A 280 -7.91 9.96 4.81
N LEU A 281 -7.56 10.21 6.09
CA LEU A 281 -8.45 10.81 7.10
C LEU A 281 -8.42 12.34 7.07
N GLU A 282 -7.65 12.94 6.15
CA GLU A 282 -7.77 14.36 5.79
C GLU A 282 -9.25 14.73 5.59
N GLY A 283 -9.64 15.88 6.14
CA GLY A 283 -11.02 16.33 6.15
C GLY A 283 -11.75 16.03 7.44
N ARG A 284 -11.41 14.93 8.13
CA ARG A 284 -12.14 14.49 9.34
C ARG A 284 -11.71 15.28 10.58
N TRP A 285 -10.41 15.34 10.86
CA TRP A 285 -9.87 16.07 12.02
C TRP A 285 -8.95 17.22 11.65
N VAL A 286 -8.30 17.14 10.50
CA VAL A 286 -7.31 18.11 10.05
C VAL A 286 -7.52 18.36 8.55
N THR A 287 -7.41 19.62 8.12
CA THR A 287 -7.44 20.02 6.70
C THR A 287 -6.69 21.35 6.52
N PRO A 288 -5.77 21.48 5.55
CA PRO A 288 -5.13 20.36 4.85
C PRO A 288 -4.39 19.46 5.85
N ASP A 289 -4.15 18.21 5.51
CA ASP A 289 -3.32 17.31 6.34
C ASP A 289 -1.87 17.32 5.82
N PRO A 290 -0.86 17.70 6.64
CA PRO A 290 0.54 17.71 6.21
C PRO A 290 1.06 16.34 5.78
N LEU A 291 0.60 15.25 6.40
CA LEU A 291 0.94 13.88 5.99
C LEU A 291 0.31 13.57 4.65
N ALA A 292 -0.99 13.84 4.48
CA ALA A 292 -1.68 13.59 3.21
C ALA A 292 -1.10 14.42 2.05
N PHE A 293 -0.65 15.62 2.34
CA PHE A 293 0.05 16.48 1.39
C PHE A 293 1.40 15.89 1.00
N ALA A 294 2.16 15.38 1.98
CA ALA A 294 3.47 14.80 1.79
C ALA A 294 3.44 13.43 1.08
N THR A 295 2.32 12.70 1.12
CA THR A 295 2.16 11.37 0.48
C THR A 295 1.60 11.42 -0.94
N ARG A 296 1.47 12.60 -1.56
CA ARG A 296 0.95 12.70 -2.92
C ARG A 296 1.97 12.20 -3.95
N PRO A 297 1.54 11.68 -5.11
CA PRO A 297 2.47 11.20 -6.15
C PRO A 297 3.46 12.25 -6.65
N ASP A 298 3.09 13.54 -6.58
CA ASP A 298 3.89 14.69 -7.00
C ASP A 298 4.64 15.39 -5.85
N ALA A 299 4.55 14.86 -4.62
CA ALA A 299 5.24 15.40 -3.45
C ALA A 299 6.75 15.11 -3.48
N GLY A 300 7.53 15.96 -2.81
CA GLY A 300 8.99 15.88 -2.69
C GLY A 300 9.78 16.56 -3.80
N ASN A 301 9.13 17.24 -4.76
CA ASN A 301 9.80 17.87 -5.90
C ASN A 301 10.48 19.21 -5.53
N ASP A 302 9.80 20.03 -4.72
CA ASP A 302 10.36 21.26 -4.16
C ASP A 302 9.71 21.56 -2.80
N PRO A 303 10.40 21.27 -1.68
CA PRO A 303 9.89 21.54 -0.34
C PRO A 303 9.48 23.00 -0.10
N THR A 304 10.09 23.95 -0.81
CA THR A 304 9.77 25.39 -0.67
C THR A 304 8.45 25.72 -1.35
N SER A 305 8.24 25.20 -2.56
CA SER A 305 6.96 25.32 -3.28
C SER A 305 5.84 24.61 -2.51
N GLU A 306 6.08 23.40 -2.03
CA GLU A 306 5.12 22.62 -1.23
C GLU A 306 4.70 23.34 0.04
N ALA A 307 5.68 23.88 0.79
CA ALA A 307 5.40 24.70 1.97
C ALA A 307 4.55 25.93 1.63
N ALA A 308 4.82 26.60 0.51
CA ALA A 308 4.04 27.75 0.08
C ALA A 308 2.60 27.38 -0.30
N ILE A 309 2.41 26.24 -0.98
CA ILE A 309 1.09 25.75 -1.40
C ILE A 309 0.25 25.40 -0.17
N ILE A 310 0.77 24.56 0.74
CA ILE A 310 -0.01 24.15 1.91
C ILE A 310 -0.26 25.33 2.87
N ALA A 311 0.68 26.28 2.99
CA ALA A 311 0.52 27.46 3.86
C ALA A 311 -0.64 28.37 3.41
N ALA A 312 -0.91 28.41 2.11
CA ALA A 312 -1.98 29.21 1.51
C ALA A 312 -3.36 28.54 1.62
N MET A 313 -3.43 27.25 1.95
CA MET A 313 -4.70 26.53 2.09
C MET A 313 -5.42 26.92 3.40
N PRO A 314 -6.77 27.03 3.39
CA PRO A 314 -7.55 27.24 4.60
C PRO A 314 -7.35 26.10 5.60
N ARG A 315 -6.97 26.45 6.83
CA ARG A 315 -6.73 25.48 7.92
C ARG A 315 -7.99 25.25 8.73
N ARG A 316 -8.35 23.99 8.93
CA ARG A 316 -9.43 23.53 9.80
C ARG A 316 -8.94 22.38 10.66
N THR A 317 -9.23 22.47 11.95
CA THR A 317 -8.94 21.42 12.92
C THR A 317 -10.20 21.12 13.72
N SER A 318 -10.35 19.88 14.16
CA SER A 318 -11.34 19.47 15.15
C SER A 318 -10.65 18.63 16.24
N ALA A 319 -11.29 18.52 17.41
CA ALA A 319 -10.75 17.69 18.47
C ALA A 319 -10.82 16.22 18.06
N VAL A 320 -9.69 15.50 18.16
CA VAL A 320 -9.70 14.04 18.02
C VAL A 320 -10.27 13.43 19.29
N VAL A 321 -11.33 12.64 19.14
CA VAL A 321 -12.13 12.16 20.29
C VAL A 321 -11.40 11.03 21.03
N GLY A 322 -10.65 10.17 20.34
CA GLY A 322 -9.84 9.13 20.98
C GLY A 322 -9.33 8.05 20.05
N ALA A 323 -8.50 7.15 20.59
CA ALA A 323 -7.82 6.10 19.81
C ALA A 323 -8.76 5.05 19.20
N ILE A 324 -9.94 4.80 19.82
CA ILE A 324 -10.93 3.86 19.29
C ILE A 324 -11.54 4.40 18.00
N GLU A 325 -11.99 5.66 18.00
CA GLU A 325 -12.56 6.28 16.80
C GLU A 325 -11.53 6.36 15.66
N VAL A 326 -10.28 6.70 15.98
CA VAL A 326 -9.18 6.70 15.01
C VAL A 326 -8.94 5.31 14.46
N SER A 327 -8.94 4.27 15.31
CA SER A 327 -8.81 2.88 14.88
C SER A 327 -9.90 2.48 13.91
N ASP A 328 -11.17 2.76 14.23
CA ASP A 328 -12.31 2.43 13.37
C ASP A 328 -12.22 3.15 12.02
N ALA A 329 -11.80 4.41 12.04
CA ALA A 329 -11.59 5.19 10.82
C ALA A 329 -10.43 4.63 9.97
N ILE A 330 -9.31 4.22 10.58
CA ILE A 330 -8.21 3.56 9.87
C ILE A 330 -8.69 2.24 9.25
N VAL A 331 -9.43 1.40 9.99
CA VAL A 331 -9.98 0.13 9.47
C VAL A 331 -10.86 0.36 8.24
N GLN A 332 -11.68 1.42 8.23
CA GLN A 332 -12.50 1.75 7.07
C GLN A 332 -11.66 2.09 5.83
N LYS A 333 -10.47 2.64 6.02
CA LYS A 333 -9.55 3.06 4.96
C LYS A 333 -8.59 1.97 4.52
N LEU A 334 -8.29 1.00 5.37
CA LEU A 334 -7.48 -0.19 5.03
C LEU A 334 -8.20 -1.19 4.11
N ARG A 335 -9.52 -1.09 4.02
CA ARG A 335 -10.27 -1.96 3.11
C ARG A 335 -9.96 -1.58 1.65
N PRO A 336 -9.80 -2.57 0.76
CA PRO A 336 -9.61 -2.28 -0.66
C PRO A 336 -10.83 -1.56 -1.24
N ALA A 337 -10.66 -1.04 -2.47
CA ALA A 337 -11.78 -0.51 -3.23
C ALA A 337 -12.88 -1.59 -3.36
N PRO A 338 -14.18 -1.22 -3.29
CA PRO A 338 -15.27 -2.20 -3.37
C PRO A 338 -15.35 -2.89 -4.73
N ARG A 339 -14.71 -2.32 -5.76
CA ARG A 339 -14.57 -2.90 -7.09
C ARG A 339 -13.32 -2.35 -7.77
N TYR A 340 -12.69 -3.21 -8.56
CA TYR A 340 -11.64 -2.83 -9.50
C TYR A 340 -12.13 -3.18 -10.91
N ARG A 341 -12.13 -2.22 -11.81
CA ARG A 341 -12.69 -2.40 -13.16
C ARG A 341 -11.78 -1.77 -14.19
N VAL A 342 -11.47 -2.52 -15.23
CA VAL A 342 -10.77 -2.02 -16.40
C VAL A 342 -11.44 -2.52 -17.67
N ARG A 343 -11.71 -1.60 -18.60
CA ARG A 343 -12.25 -1.91 -19.93
C ARG A 343 -11.25 -1.47 -21.00
N TRP A 344 -11.10 -2.28 -22.04
CA TRP A 344 -10.21 -2.00 -23.16
C TRP A 344 -10.81 -2.46 -24.49
N ILE A 345 -10.23 -2.00 -25.60
CA ILE A 345 -10.62 -2.39 -26.97
C ILE A 345 -9.93 -3.70 -27.32
N VAL A 346 -10.68 -4.67 -27.84
CA VAL A 346 -10.11 -5.91 -28.37
C VAL A 346 -9.81 -5.78 -29.86
N ARG A 347 -8.69 -6.34 -30.31
CA ARG A 347 -8.35 -6.44 -31.72
C ARG A 347 -8.83 -7.79 -32.24
N ARG A 348 -9.65 -7.78 -33.30
CA ARG A 348 -10.00 -9.02 -34.01
C ARG A 348 -8.74 -9.58 -34.65
N GLN A 349 -8.39 -10.82 -34.35
CA GLN A 349 -7.41 -11.56 -35.15
C GLN A 349 -8.02 -11.72 -36.54
N GLY A 350 -7.39 -11.10 -37.53
CA GLY A 350 -7.80 -11.16 -38.94
C GLY A 350 -7.37 -12.43 -39.63
#